data_AF-A0A2M7FBZ8-F1
#
_entry.id   AF-A0A2M7FBZ8-F1
#
_cell.length_a   1.000
_cell.length_b   1.000
_cell.length_c   1.000
_cell.angle_alpha   90.00
_cell.angle_beta   90.00
_cell.angle_gamma   90.00
#
_symmetry.space_group_name_H-M   'P 1'
#
loop_
_entity.id
_entity.type
_entity.pdbx_description
1 polymer ?
#
loop_
_entity_poly.entity_id
_entity_poly.type
_entity_poly.pdbx_seq_one_letter_code
_entity_poly.pdbx_strand_id
1 'polypeptide(L)'
;DISTNDLVAAMARELREMTQAIRKVLQDTPPELAADIIDNGIILTGGSSQLRQMPELVYRRTGVVAKLGQDPYYCVARGTGIALKHLHTYQKSILAKQ
;
A
#
# COMPACT_ATOMS: atom_id res chain seq x y z
N ASP A 1 31.78 10.02 -3.31
CA ASP A 1 30.50 10.10 -4.02
C ASP A 1 29.61 8.92 -3.66
N ILE A 2 28.30 9.13 -3.59
CA ILE A 2 27.29 8.09 -3.31
C ILE A 2 26.53 7.82 -4.60
N SER A 3 26.50 6.56 -5.03
CA SER A 3 25.77 6.14 -6.23
C SER A 3 24.32 5.73 -5.90
N THR A 4 23.47 5.62 -6.93
CA THR A 4 22.13 5.04 -6.77
C THR A 4 22.17 3.61 -6.23
N ASN A 5 23.18 2.82 -6.60
CA ASN A 5 23.31 1.44 -6.12
C ASN A 5 23.62 1.39 -4.63
N ASP A 6 24.39 2.35 -4.10
CA ASP A 6 24.67 2.45 -2.66
C ASP A 6 23.39 2.74 -1.87
N LEU A 7 22.54 3.65 -2.38
CA LEU A 7 21.23 3.93 -1.79
C LEU A 7 20.30 2.72 -1.84
N VAL A 8 20.23 2.02 -2.98
CA VAL A 8 19.40 0.82 -3.12
C VAL A 8 19.87 -0.28 -2.18
N ALA A 9 21.19 -0.49 -2.04
CA ALA A 9 21.75 -1.46 -1.12
C ALA A 9 21.42 -1.12 0.34
N ALA A 10 21.53 0.16 0.72
CA ALA A 10 21.20 0.64 2.07
C ALA A 10 19.72 0.45 2.43
N MET A 11 18.81 0.61 1.47
CA MET A 11 17.35 0.47 1.68
C MET A 11 16.82 -0.96 1.45
N ALA A 12 17.69 -1.89 1.04
CA ALA A 12 17.25 -3.19 0.53
C ALA A 12 16.51 -4.02 1.59
N ARG A 13 16.87 -3.88 2.87
CA ARG A 13 16.24 -4.63 3.97
C ARG A 13 14.81 -4.15 4.19
N GLU A 14 14.60 -2.85 4.29
CA GLU A 14 13.32 -2.20 4.53
C GLU A 14 12.37 -2.47 3.35
N LEU A 15 12.87 -2.40 2.11
CA LEU A 15 12.10 -2.74 0.90
C LEU A 15 11.69 -4.22 0.87
N ARG A 16 12.56 -5.13 1.33
CA ARG A 16 12.20 -6.56 1.47
C ARG A 16 11.13 -6.76 2.54
N GLU A 17 11.25 -6.12 3.70
CA GLU A 17 10.27 -6.21 4.78
C GLU A 17 8.88 -5.72 4.31
N MET A 18 8.83 -4.56 3.64
CA MET A 18 7.60 -4.02 3.07
C MET A 18 6.95 -5.00 2.07
N THR A 19 7.72 -5.52 1.12
CA THR A 19 7.18 -6.43 0.10
C THR A 19 6.78 -7.80 0.68
N GLN A 20 7.49 -8.29 1.71
CA GLN A 20 7.13 -9.52 2.42
C GLN A 20 5.84 -9.36 3.21
N ALA A 21 5.61 -8.20 3.84
CA ALA A 21 4.35 -7.91 4.52
C ALA A 21 3.17 -7.93 3.54
N ILE A 22 3.32 -7.35 2.34
CA ILE A 22 2.27 -7.40 1.30
C ILE A 22 1.98 -8.86 0.91
N ARG A 23 3.02 -9.66 0.67
CA ARG A 23 2.84 -11.10 0.32
C ARG A 23 2.12 -11.87 1.42
N LYS A 24 2.48 -11.62 2.69
CA LYS A 24 1.85 -12.27 3.82
C LYS A 24 0.35 -11.95 3.90
N VAL A 25 -0.02 -10.68 3.72
CA VAL A 25 -1.44 -10.29 3.68
C VAL A 25 -2.17 -11.03 2.55
N LEU A 26 -1.60 -11.11 1.35
CA LEU A 26 -2.21 -11.84 0.24
C LEU A 26 -2.36 -13.35 0.53
N GLN A 27 -1.43 -13.96 1.26
CA GLN A 27 -1.48 -15.37 1.67
C GLN A 27 -2.53 -15.63 2.74
N ASP A 28 -2.69 -14.69 3.69
CA ASP A 28 -3.65 -14.79 4.79
C ASP A 28 -5.08 -14.39 4.36
N THR A 29 -5.23 -13.81 3.16
CA THR A 29 -6.53 -13.34 2.62
C THR A 29 -7.32 -14.51 2.02
N PRO A 30 -8.63 -14.65 2.33
CA PRO A 30 -9.49 -15.66 1.73
C PRO A 30 -9.44 -15.66 0.19
N PRO A 31 -9.53 -16.82 -0.47
CA PRO A 31 -9.35 -16.93 -1.92
C PRO A 31 -10.25 -15.98 -2.73
N GLU A 32 -11.51 -15.81 -2.32
CA GLU A 32 -12.47 -14.95 -2.99
C GLU A 32 -12.07 -13.47 -2.96
N LEU A 33 -11.46 -13.01 -1.86
CA LEU A 33 -10.96 -11.64 -1.72
C LEU A 33 -9.58 -11.47 -2.37
N ALA A 34 -8.74 -12.50 -2.33
CA ALA A 34 -7.43 -12.48 -2.98
C ALA A 34 -7.58 -12.37 -4.52
N ALA A 35 -8.54 -13.09 -5.09
CA ALA A 35 -8.88 -12.98 -6.52
C ALA A 35 -9.32 -11.55 -6.88
N ASP A 36 -10.20 -10.94 -6.09
CA ASP A 36 -10.64 -9.55 -6.29
C ASP A 36 -9.48 -8.54 -6.20
N ILE A 37 -8.51 -8.76 -5.30
CA ILE A 37 -7.30 -7.93 -5.22
C ILE A 37 -6.40 -8.12 -6.45
N ILE A 38 -6.30 -9.34 -6.99
CA ILE A 38 -5.51 -9.60 -8.20
C ILE A 38 -6.11 -8.85 -9.39
N ASP A 39 -7.43 -8.84 -9.52
CA ASP A 39 -8.14 -8.19 -10.62
C ASP A 39 -8.10 -6.65 -10.52
N ASN A 40 -8.30 -6.10 -9.32
CA ASN A 40 -8.34 -4.64 -9.11
C ASN A 40 -6.98 -4.00 -8.83
N GLY A 41 -6.01 -4.81 -8.41
CA GLY A 41 -4.66 -4.40 -8.06
C GLY A 41 -4.52 -3.70 -6.70
N ILE A 42 -3.29 -3.26 -6.41
CA ILE A 42 -2.90 -2.60 -5.17
C ILE A 42 -2.74 -1.10 -5.42
N ILE A 43 -3.31 -0.27 -4.54
CA ILE A 43 -3.09 1.19 -4.55
C ILE A 43 -2.05 1.54 -3.48
N LEU A 44 -0.91 2.07 -3.90
CA LEU A 44 0.14 2.55 -3.00
C LEU A 44 -0.14 4.01 -2.60
N THR A 45 -0.03 4.30 -1.31
CA THR A 45 -0.24 5.65 -0.75
C THR A 45 0.86 6.01 0.25
N GLY A 46 0.88 7.24 0.73
CA GLY A 46 1.91 7.75 1.65
C GLY A 46 3.19 8.20 0.93
N GLY A 47 4.09 8.85 1.65
CA GLY A 47 5.31 9.41 1.06
C GLY A 47 6.24 8.37 0.44
N SER A 48 6.49 7.27 1.16
CA SER A 48 7.40 6.21 0.70
C SER A 48 6.94 5.49 -0.56
N SER A 49 5.65 5.56 -0.90
CA SER A 49 5.13 4.98 -2.15
C SER A 49 5.68 5.66 -3.41
N GLN A 50 6.24 6.87 -3.29
CA GLN A 50 6.83 7.63 -4.39
C GLN A 50 8.30 7.31 -4.64
N LEU A 51 8.90 6.39 -3.89
CA LEU A 51 10.19 5.85 -4.25
C LEU A 51 10.16 5.36 -5.70
N ARG A 52 11.23 5.67 -6.43
CA ARG A 52 11.34 5.36 -7.86
C ARG A 52 11.09 3.85 -8.05
N GLN A 53 10.15 3.52 -8.94
CA GLN A 53 9.78 2.13 -9.27
C GLN A 53 9.17 1.32 -8.12
N MET A 54 8.62 1.95 -7.08
CA MET A 54 7.93 1.21 -6.00
C MET A 54 6.76 0.34 -6.49
N PRO A 55 5.87 0.81 -7.39
CA PRO A 55 4.81 -0.06 -7.93
C PRO A 55 5.36 -1.28 -8.68
N GLU A 56 6.42 -1.10 -9.46
CA GLU A 56 7.10 -2.18 -10.18
C GLU A 56 7.75 -3.19 -9.22
N LEU A 57 8.37 -2.71 -8.13
CA LEU A 57 8.93 -3.57 -7.09
C LEU A 57 7.85 -4.44 -6.43
N VAL A 58 6.69 -3.86 -6.12
CA VAL A 58 5.56 -4.59 -5.56
C VAL A 58 5.09 -5.66 -6.55
N TYR A 59 4.83 -5.30 -7.80
CA TYR A 59 4.44 -6.25 -8.84
C TYR A 59 5.43 -7.42 -8.99
N ARG A 60 6.74 -7.13 -9.08
CA ARG A 60 7.78 -8.17 -9.19
C ARG A 60 7.85 -9.11 -7.99
N ARG A 61 7.43 -8.67 -6.81
CA ARG A 61 7.51 -9.46 -5.58
C ARG A 61 6.21 -10.21 -5.27
N THR A 62 5.07 -9.70 -5.72
CA THR A 62 3.75 -10.27 -5.38
C THR A 62 3.02 -10.87 -6.56
N GLY A 63 3.35 -10.48 -7.80
CA GLY A 63 2.60 -10.81 -9.01
C GLY A 63 1.34 -9.96 -9.21
N VAL A 64 1.03 -9.05 -8.28
CA VAL A 64 -0.19 -8.22 -8.31
C VAL A 64 0.15 -6.82 -8.79
N VAL A 65 -0.59 -6.32 -9.78
CA VAL A 65 -0.39 -4.98 -10.34
C VAL A 65 -0.56 -3.94 -9.23
N ALA A 66 0.40 -3.03 -9.10
CA ALA A 66 0.33 -1.91 -8.17
C ALA A 66 0.34 -0.59 -8.92
N LYS A 67 -0.38 0.41 -8.39
CA LYS A 67 -0.42 1.77 -8.92
C LYS A 67 -0.28 2.78 -7.80
N LEU A 68 0.31 3.94 -8.11
CA LEU A 68 0.37 5.05 -7.18
C LEU A 68 -1.02 5.71 -7.07
N GLY A 69 -1.49 5.94 -5.85
CA GLY A 69 -2.73 6.69 -5.62
C GLY A 69 -2.58 8.16 -6.01
N GLN A 70 -3.70 8.81 -6.32
CA GLN A 70 -3.70 10.25 -6.59
C GLN A 70 -3.30 11.02 -5.34
N ASP A 71 -2.31 11.91 -5.48
CA ASP A 71 -1.80 12.76 -4.41
C ASP A 71 -1.50 11.95 -3.13
N PRO A 72 -0.57 10.97 -3.21
CA PRO A 72 -0.42 9.91 -2.21
C PRO A 72 0.01 10.43 -0.84
N TYR A 73 0.66 11.59 -0.78
CA TYR A 73 0.98 12.29 0.48
C TYR A 73 -0.26 12.65 1.30
N TYR A 74 -1.36 13.01 0.64
CA TYR A 74 -2.54 13.56 1.31
C TYR A 74 -3.70 12.56 1.44
N CYS A 75 -3.55 11.33 0.94
CA CYS A 75 -4.61 10.31 0.97
C CYS A 75 -5.21 10.13 2.38
N VAL A 76 -4.38 10.06 3.41
CA VAL A 76 -4.84 9.90 4.80
C VAL A 76 -5.64 11.11 5.26
N ALA A 77 -5.06 12.32 5.15
CA ALA A 77 -5.73 13.55 5.58
C ALA A 77 -7.06 13.79 4.85
N ARG A 78 -7.09 13.58 3.52
CA ARG A 78 -8.32 13.69 2.72
C ARG A 78 -9.36 12.64 3.12
N GLY A 79 -8.94 11.38 3.25
CA GLY A 79 -9.82 10.28 3.65
C GLY A 79 -10.46 10.52 5.02
N THR A 80 -9.66 10.97 5.99
CA THR A 80 -10.15 11.38 7.31
C THR A 80 -11.16 12.53 7.20
N GLY A 81 -10.86 13.57 6.41
CA GLY A 81 -11.78 14.68 6.20
C GLY A 81 -13.12 14.25 5.58
N ILE A 82 -13.11 13.30 4.63
CA ILE A 82 -14.33 12.72 4.06
C ILE A 82 -15.08 11.90 5.11
N ALA A 83 -14.39 11.06 5.88
CA ALA A 83 -15.00 10.25 6.92
C ALA A 83 -15.69 11.12 7.99
N LEU A 84 -15.08 12.24 8.39
CA LEU A 84 -15.68 13.19 9.35
C LEU A 84 -16.96 13.85 8.81
N LYS A 85 -17.02 14.16 7.51
CA LYS A 85 -18.24 14.70 6.87
C LYS A 85 -19.38 13.67 6.83
N HIS A 86 -19.05 12.38 6.85
CA HIS A 86 -20.00 11.28 6.81
C HIS A 86 -19.93 10.43 8.09
N LEU A 87 -19.64 11.07 9.23
CA LEU A 87 -19.30 10.36 10.46
C LEU A 87 -20.38 9.37 10.86
N HIS A 88 -21.66 9.75 10.77
CA HIS A 88 -22.78 8.87 11.10
C HIS A 88 -22.80 7.58 10.24
N THR A 89 -22.44 7.67 8.95
CA THR A 89 -22.37 6.52 8.04
C THR A 89 -21.25 5.58 8.43
N TYR A 90 -20.07 6.13 8.77
CA TYR A 90 -18.88 5.33 9.06
C TYR A 90 -18.72 4.96 10.54
N GLN A 91 -19.51 5.55 11.44
CA GLN A 91 -19.40 5.39 12.89
C GLN A 91 -19.40 3.92 13.32
N LYS A 92 -20.30 3.12 12.76
CA LYS A 92 -20.38 1.68 13.07
C LYS A 92 -19.12 0.93 12.60
N SER A 93 -18.66 1.19 11.38
CA SER A 93 -17.49 0.52 10.81
C SER A 93 -16.17 0.93 11.48
N ILE A 94 -16.07 2.16 12.00
CA ILE A 94 -14.87 2.66 12.68
C ILE A 94 -14.84 2.21 14.15
N LEU A 95 -15.98 2.17 14.84
CA LEU A 95 -16.06 1.81 16.27
C LEU A 95 -16.19 0.31 16.53
N ALA A 96 -16.58 -0.51 15.54
CA ALA A 96 -16.77 -1.95 15.71
C ALA A 96 -15.46 -2.77 15.86
N LYS A 97 -14.29 -2.13 15.85
CA LYS A 97 -12.98 -2.75 16.08
C LYS A 97 -12.35 -2.34 17.42
N GLN A 98 -13.14 -2.33 18.48
CA GLN A 98 -12.65 -2.41 19.86
C GLN A 98 -13.23 -3.63 20.54
#